data_AF-A0A852VT19-F1
#
_entry.id   AF-A0A852VT19-F1
#
_cell.length_a   1.000
_cell.length_b   1.000
_cell.length_c   1.000
_cell.angle_alpha   90.00
_cell.angle_beta   90.00
_cell.angle_gamma   90.00
#
_symmetry.space_group_name_H-M   'P 1'
#
loop_
_entity.id
_entity.type
_entity.pdbx_description
1 polymer ?
#
loop_
_entity_poly.entity_id
_entity_poly.type
_entity_poly.pdbx_seq_one_letter_code
_entity_poly.pdbx_strand_id
1 'polypeptide(L)'
;MATSRLAAHLPSLFGTSRRAVWRLSLVRRSLAAVALLLALQLTLGAARPPETSREPATASGPALTLPLAAPAGHLEPGDAAEVYLPGRADPVVTGARVLATPVTSGAVPTVEVTLAARDVGQLVQQMAADVGGRTGFVVVRDG
;
A
#
# COMPACT_ATOMS: atom_id res chain seq x y z
N MET A 1 32.37 33.88 -19.73
CA MET A 1 31.14 34.06 -20.53
C MET A 1 31.34 33.42 -21.89
N ALA A 2 30.89 32.17 -22.05
CA ALA A 2 31.09 31.42 -23.29
C ALA A 2 29.95 31.73 -24.26
N THR A 3 30.12 32.80 -25.05
CA THR A 3 29.28 33.07 -26.22
C THR A 3 29.55 31.97 -27.25
N SER A 4 28.63 31.01 -27.33
CA SER A 4 28.70 29.89 -28.26
C SER A 4 28.90 30.40 -29.70
N ARG A 5 30.01 29.98 -30.33
CA ARG A 5 30.42 30.36 -31.70
C ARG A 5 29.36 30.05 -32.77
N LEU A 6 28.36 29.22 -32.47
CA LEU A 6 27.22 28.95 -33.35
C LEU A 6 26.33 30.19 -33.60
N ALA A 7 26.23 31.11 -32.64
CA ALA A 7 25.40 32.30 -32.79
C ALA A 7 25.97 33.30 -33.82
N ALA A 8 27.28 33.27 -34.07
CA ALA A 8 27.94 34.15 -35.03
C ALA A 8 27.71 33.73 -36.48
N HIS A 9 27.44 32.44 -36.75
CA HIS A 9 27.37 31.90 -38.12
C HIS A 9 25.96 31.77 -38.70
N LEU A 10 24.90 31.96 -37.91
CA LEU A 10 23.51 31.80 -38.38
C LEU A 10 22.56 32.93 -37.90
N PRO A 11 22.82 34.21 -38.26
CA PRO A 11 21.99 35.33 -37.82
C PRO A 11 20.54 35.25 -38.31
N SER A 12 20.27 34.52 -39.41
CA SER A 12 18.92 34.34 -39.97
C SER A 12 18.03 33.38 -39.17
N LEU A 13 18.60 32.53 -38.31
CA LEU A 13 17.83 31.60 -37.47
C LEU A 13 17.38 32.22 -36.14
N PHE A 14 17.96 33.35 -35.74
CA PHE A 14 17.74 33.97 -34.43
C PHE A 14 17.01 35.31 -34.48
N GLY A 15 16.21 35.58 -35.53
CA GLY A 15 15.28 36.71 -35.56
C GLY A 15 14.25 36.64 -34.41
N THR A 16 13.96 37.77 -33.78
CA THR A 16 13.10 37.87 -32.57
C THR A 16 11.72 37.24 -32.74
N SER A 17 11.16 37.27 -33.96
CA SER A 17 9.88 36.65 -34.31
C SER A 17 9.90 35.11 -34.31
N ARG A 18 10.97 34.48 -34.81
CA ARG A 18 11.11 33.01 -34.81
C ARG A 18 11.37 32.45 -33.41
N ARG A 19 11.99 33.25 -32.52
CA ARG A 19 12.17 32.86 -31.10
C ARG A 19 10.83 32.72 -30.38
N ALA A 20 9.86 33.58 -30.65
CA ALA A 20 8.51 33.49 -30.05
C ALA A 20 7.77 32.23 -30.53
N VAL A 21 7.84 31.93 -31.83
CA VAL A 21 7.22 30.73 -32.42
C VAL A 21 7.86 29.44 -31.90
N TRP A 22 9.19 29.41 -31.75
CA TRP A 22 9.89 28.25 -31.19
C TRP A 22 9.53 28.02 -29.72
N ARG A 23 9.43 29.09 -28.92
CA ARG A 23 8.98 29.01 -27.52
C ARG A 23 7.54 28.50 -27.39
N LEU A 24 6.62 29.01 -28.21
CA LEU A 24 5.24 28.53 -28.24
C LEU A 24 5.14 27.06 -28.68
N SER A 25 5.94 26.66 -29.68
CA SER A 25 6.02 25.27 -30.10
C SER A 25 6.54 24.35 -28.99
N LEU A 26 7.55 24.80 -28.24
CA LEU A 26 8.09 24.05 -27.09
C LEU A 26 7.04 23.89 -25.99
N VAL A 27 6.36 24.98 -25.61
CA VAL A 27 5.30 24.97 -24.58
C VAL A 27 4.16 24.05 -25.01
N ARG A 28 3.75 24.11 -26.27
CA ARG A 28 2.70 23.24 -26.80
C ARG A 28 3.12 21.77 -26.78
N ARG A 29 4.39 21.47 -27.10
CA ARG A 29 4.94 20.10 -27.05
C ARG A 29 5.08 19.58 -25.62
N SER A 30 5.53 20.41 -24.69
CA SER A 30 5.62 20.03 -23.28
C SER A 30 4.23 19.79 -22.69
N LEU A 31 3.25 20.63 -23.03
CA LEU A 31 1.87 20.47 -22.59
C LEU A 31 1.25 19.18 -23.15
N ALA A 32 1.50 18.86 -24.42
CA ALA A 32 1.07 17.59 -25.01
C ALA A 32 1.73 16.38 -24.34
N ALA A 33 3.03 16.45 -24.01
CA ALA A 33 3.73 15.39 -23.32
C ALA A 33 3.19 15.16 -21.89
N VAL A 34 2.90 16.24 -21.16
CA VAL A 34 2.28 16.15 -19.82
C VAL A 34 0.88 15.56 -19.92
N ALA A 35 0.08 15.97 -20.90
CA ALA A 35 -1.26 15.40 -21.10
C ALA A 35 -1.21 13.89 -21.42
N LEU A 36 -0.23 13.46 -22.24
CA LEU A 36 0.01 12.04 -22.52
C LEU A 36 0.44 11.26 -21.27
N LEU A 37 1.35 11.81 -20.47
CA LEU A 37 1.75 11.19 -19.20
C LEU A 37 0.57 11.09 -18.22
N LEU A 38 -0.27 12.13 -18.15
CA LEU A 38 -1.45 12.13 -17.28
C LEU A 38 -2.48 11.09 -17.74
N ALA A 39 -2.75 11.01 -19.05
CA ALA A 39 -3.62 9.99 -19.63
C ALA A 39 -3.06 8.58 -19.39
N LEU A 40 -1.74 8.41 -19.46
CA LEU A 40 -1.08 7.14 -19.15
C LEU A 40 -1.21 6.78 -17.66
N GLN A 41 -1.01 7.74 -16.76
CA GLN A 41 -1.21 7.53 -15.32
C GLN A 41 -2.67 7.17 -14.99
N LEU A 42 -3.63 7.81 -15.65
CA LEU A 42 -5.05 7.51 -15.47
C LEU A 42 -5.45 6.15 -16.05
N THR A 43 -4.89 5.77 -17.21
CA THR A 43 -5.16 4.45 -17.81
C THR A 43 -4.50 3.32 -17.03
N LEU A 44 -3.28 3.53 -16.50
CA LEU A 44 -2.63 2.59 -15.57
C LEU A 44 -3.38 2.53 -14.23
N GLY A 45 -3.85 3.66 -13.72
CA GLY A 45 -4.69 3.73 -12.52
C GLY A 45 -6.06 3.04 -12.71
N ALA A 46 -6.64 3.11 -13.91
CA ALA A 46 -7.89 2.43 -14.26
C ALA A 46 -7.70 0.93 -14.57
N ALA A 47 -6.50 0.53 -15.01
CA ALA A 47 -6.13 -0.87 -15.22
C ALA A 47 -5.66 -1.56 -13.93
N ARG A 48 -5.41 -0.81 -12.85
CA ARG A 48 -5.33 -1.38 -11.51
C ARG A 48 -6.67 -2.07 -11.28
N PRO A 49 -6.70 -3.40 -11.02
CA PRO A 49 -7.92 -4.05 -10.57
C PRO A 49 -8.50 -3.19 -9.46
N PRO A 50 -9.82 -2.91 -9.45
CA PRO A 50 -10.39 -2.21 -8.31
C PRO A 50 -9.91 -2.96 -7.08
N GLU A 51 -9.14 -2.26 -6.22
CA GLU A 51 -9.01 -2.60 -4.82
C GLU A 51 -10.45 -2.87 -4.44
N THR A 52 -10.80 -4.15 -4.31
CA THR A 52 -12.14 -4.54 -3.98
C THR A 52 -12.25 -3.97 -2.59
N SER A 53 -12.86 -2.78 -2.49
CA SER A 53 -13.33 -2.21 -1.24
C SER A 53 -14.35 -3.22 -0.77
N ARG A 54 -13.82 -4.30 -0.18
CA ARG A 54 -14.54 -5.42 0.35
C ARG A 54 -15.24 -4.76 1.51
N GLU A 55 -16.52 -4.49 1.28
CA GLU A 55 -17.43 -3.94 2.25
C GLU A 55 -17.06 -4.52 3.61
N PRO A 56 -16.71 -3.68 4.60
CA PRO A 56 -16.06 -4.15 5.80
C PRO A 56 -16.98 -5.20 6.40
N ALA A 57 -16.58 -6.47 6.32
CA ALA A 57 -17.31 -7.50 7.03
C ALA A 57 -17.26 -7.04 8.48
N THR A 58 -18.40 -6.66 9.03
CA THR A 58 -18.58 -6.63 10.46
C THR A 58 -18.26 -8.06 10.89
N ALA A 59 -17.03 -8.25 11.36
CA ALA A 59 -16.55 -9.52 11.84
C ALA A 59 -17.32 -9.85 13.13
N SER A 60 -18.57 -10.27 12.96
CA SER A 60 -19.47 -10.81 13.99
C SER A 60 -19.20 -12.31 14.22
N GLY A 61 -17.95 -12.73 14.00
CA GLY A 61 -17.53 -14.09 14.28
C GLY A 61 -16.84 -14.22 15.64
N PRO A 62 -16.32 -15.41 15.98
CA PRO A 62 -15.74 -15.66 17.29
C PRO A 62 -14.49 -14.82 17.53
N ALA A 63 -14.31 -14.40 18.78
CA ALA A 63 -13.08 -13.76 19.24
C ALA A 63 -12.00 -14.81 19.47
N LEU A 64 -10.80 -14.55 18.96
CA LEU A 64 -9.60 -15.36 19.18
C LEU A 64 -8.48 -14.49 19.73
N THR A 65 -7.79 -15.00 20.74
CA THR A 65 -6.54 -14.41 21.25
C THR A 65 -5.37 -14.97 20.45
N LEU A 66 -4.64 -14.11 19.76
CA LEU A 66 -3.48 -14.49 18.96
C LEU A 66 -2.18 -14.09 19.66
N PRO A 67 -1.21 -15.00 19.79
CA PRO A 67 0.15 -14.63 20.16
C PRO A 67 0.76 -13.82 19.01
N LEU A 68 1.48 -12.75 19.36
CA LEU A 68 2.13 -11.86 18.42
C LEU A 68 3.62 -12.20 18.32
N ALA A 69 4.14 -12.23 17.09
CA ALA A 69 5.59 -12.31 16.84
C ALA A 69 6.28 -10.94 16.86
N ALA A 70 5.52 -9.85 16.79
CA ALA A 70 6.04 -8.48 16.79
C ALA A 70 5.11 -7.53 17.57
N PRO A 71 5.63 -6.42 18.12
CA PRO A 71 4.81 -5.44 18.82
C PRO A 71 3.76 -4.84 17.88
N ALA A 72 2.50 -4.85 18.31
CA ALA A 72 1.37 -4.36 17.53
C ALA A 72 0.84 -3.00 18.03
N GLY A 73 1.71 -2.14 18.57
CA GLY A 73 1.30 -0.84 19.15
C GLY A 73 0.69 0.17 18.17
N HIS A 74 0.64 -0.18 16.88
CA HIS A 74 -0.02 0.59 15.83
C HIS A 74 -1.49 0.16 15.60
N LEU A 75 -1.96 -0.88 16.27
CA LEU A 75 -3.34 -1.37 16.16
C LEU A 75 -4.23 -0.78 17.26
N GLU A 76 -5.42 -0.38 16.86
CA GLU A 76 -6.47 0.13 17.75
C GLU A 76 -7.72 -0.75 17.67
N PRO A 77 -8.53 -0.84 18.75
CA PRO A 77 -9.81 -1.52 18.71
C PRO A 77 -10.70 -0.98 17.59
N GLY A 78 -11.29 -1.88 16.81
CA GLY A 78 -12.12 -1.57 15.65
C GLY A 78 -11.38 -1.60 14.33
N ASP A 79 -10.04 -1.61 14.32
CA ASP A 79 -9.27 -1.68 13.08
C ASP A 79 -9.56 -2.97 12.31
N ALA A 80 -9.67 -2.85 10.99
CA ALA A 80 -9.53 -3.99 10.11
C ALA A 80 -8.04 -4.39 10.05
N ALA A 81 -7.77 -5.69 10.07
CA ALA A 81 -6.42 -6.21 10.13
C ALA A 81 -6.28 -7.49 9.31
N GLU A 82 -5.06 -7.69 8.83
CA GLU A 82 -4.63 -8.90 8.17
C GLU A 82 -3.66 -9.67 9.07
N VAL A 83 -3.79 -10.99 9.07
CA VAL A 83 -3.01 -11.88 9.94
C VAL A 83 -2.03 -12.69 9.09
N TYR A 84 -0.75 -12.56 9.42
CA TYR A 84 0.37 -13.17 8.71
C TYR A 84 1.13 -14.15 9.60
N LEU A 85 1.77 -15.12 8.94
CA LEU A 85 2.85 -15.89 9.55
C LEU A 85 4.19 -15.18 9.33
N PRO A 86 5.12 -15.23 10.30
CA PRO A 86 6.45 -14.65 10.15
C PRO A 86 7.15 -15.15 8.88
N GLY A 87 7.62 -14.22 8.04
CA GLY A 87 8.34 -14.55 6.81
C GLY A 87 7.47 -14.93 5.60
N ARG A 88 6.13 -14.90 5.72
CA ARG A 88 5.23 -15.01 4.56
C ARG A 88 4.77 -13.65 4.04
N ALA A 89 4.62 -13.57 2.72
CA ALA A 89 4.05 -12.41 2.04
C ALA A 89 2.52 -12.48 1.91
N ASP A 90 1.95 -13.68 1.87
CA ASP A 90 0.49 -13.86 1.76
C ASP A 90 -0.17 -13.92 3.14
N PRO A 91 -1.28 -13.19 3.36
CA PRO A 91 -2.03 -13.25 4.61
C PRO A 91 -2.69 -14.62 4.78
N VAL A 92 -2.68 -15.13 6.01
CA VAL A 92 -3.45 -16.32 6.39
C VAL A 92 -4.92 -15.99 6.50
N VAL A 93 -5.22 -14.80 7.05
CA VAL A 93 -6.58 -14.28 7.15
C VAL A 93 -6.61 -12.82 6.73
N THR A 94 -7.55 -12.48 5.86
CA THR A 94 -7.87 -11.11 5.45
C THR A 94 -9.14 -10.65 6.13
N GLY A 95 -9.18 -9.43 6.66
CA GLY A 95 -10.39 -8.82 7.24
C GLY A 95 -10.73 -9.29 8.66
N ALA A 96 -9.72 -9.59 9.47
CA ALA A 96 -9.90 -9.71 10.91
C ALA A 96 -10.21 -8.31 11.50
N ARG A 97 -10.86 -8.26 12.67
CA ARG A 97 -11.01 -6.99 13.41
C ARG A 97 -10.38 -7.05 14.78
N VAL A 98 -9.63 -6.02 15.13
CA VAL A 98 -9.03 -5.87 16.45
C VAL A 98 -10.13 -5.55 17.45
N LEU A 99 -10.29 -6.39 18.48
CA LEU A 99 -11.34 -6.22 19.49
C LEU A 99 -10.85 -5.41 20.69
N ALA A 100 -9.59 -5.57 21.06
CA ALA A 100 -8.96 -4.91 22.19
C ALA A 100 -7.54 -4.46 21.87
N THR A 101 -7.07 -3.46 22.62
CA THR A 101 -5.69 -2.98 22.50
C THR A 101 -4.71 -4.13 22.76
N PRO A 102 -3.71 -4.33 21.89
CA PRO A 102 -2.75 -5.42 22.05
C PRO A 102 -2.04 -5.39 23.41
N VAL A 103 -2.10 -6.51 24.12
CA VAL A 103 -1.45 -6.66 25.42
C VAL A 103 0.01 -7.01 25.19
N THR A 104 0.90 -6.05 25.46
CA THR A 104 2.35 -6.22 25.23
C THR A 104 3.12 -6.58 26.51
N SER A 105 2.45 -6.55 27.66
CA SER A 105 3.09 -6.70 28.99
C SER A 105 3.27 -8.16 29.46
N GLY A 106 3.01 -9.15 28.60
CA GLY A 106 3.13 -10.59 28.91
C GLY A 106 4.43 -11.23 28.38
N ALA A 107 4.67 -12.50 28.74
CA ALA A 107 5.81 -13.27 28.22
C ALA A 107 5.74 -13.48 26.69
N VAL A 108 4.53 -13.51 26.14
CA VAL A 108 4.25 -13.47 24.70
C VAL A 108 3.19 -12.37 24.50
N PRO A 109 3.45 -11.34 23.68
CA PRO A 109 2.46 -10.31 23.41
C PRO A 109 1.24 -10.93 22.72
N THR A 110 0.03 -10.45 23.00
CA THR A 110 -1.20 -10.99 22.42
C THR A 110 -2.13 -9.91 21.89
N VAL A 111 -2.97 -10.26 20.92
CA VAL A 111 -4.06 -9.42 20.43
C VAL A 111 -5.34 -10.24 20.34
N GLU A 112 -6.46 -9.63 20.72
CA GLU A 112 -7.77 -10.23 20.54
C GLU A 112 -8.37 -9.73 19.22
N VAL A 113 -8.74 -10.67 18.34
CA VAL A 113 -9.35 -10.35 17.05
C VAL A 113 -10.61 -11.15 16.81
N THR A 114 -11.59 -10.56 16.13
CA THR A 114 -12.73 -11.30 15.57
C THR A 114 -12.49 -11.60 14.11
N LEU A 115 -12.84 -12.81 13.68
CA LEU A 115 -12.65 -13.27 12.31
C LEU A 115 -13.93 -13.93 11.79
N ALA A 116 -14.06 -14.07 10.47
CA ALA A 116 -15.17 -14.83 9.91
C ALA A 116 -15.05 -16.33 10.27
N ALA A 117 -16.18 -17.00 10.51
CA ALA A 117 -16.21 -18.39 10.96
C ALA A 117 -15.45 -19.38 10.05
N ARG A 118 -15.39 -19.09 8.74
CA ARG A 118 -14.66 -19.88 7.74
C ARG A 118 -13.14 -19.88 7.94
N ASP A 119 -12.59 -18.80 8.51
CA ASP A 119 -11.15 -18.55 8.61
C ASP A 119 -10.58 -19.06 9.95
N VAL A 120 -11.46 -19.29 10.93
CA VAL A 120 -11.12 -19.79 12.29
C VAL A 120 -10.40 -21.14 12.22
N GLY A 121 -10.91 -22.08 11.42
CA GLY A 121 -10.36 -23.44 11.36
C GLY A 121 -8.90 -23.46 10.89
N GLN A 122 -8.59 -22.66 9.87
CA GLN A 122 -7.24 -22.53 9.35
C GLN A 122 -6.30 -21.91 10.39
N LEU A 123 -6.76 -20.87 11.09
CA LEU A 123 -5.96 -20.19 12.11
C LEU A 123 -5.66 -21.09 13.33
N VAL A 124 -6.66 -21.86 13.78
CA VAL A 124 -6.51 -22.84 14.87
C VAL A 124 -5.55 -23.95 14.47
N GLN A 125 -5.58 -24.42 13.22
CA GLN A 125 -4.60 -25.40 12.73
C GLN A 125 -3.18 -24.84 12.73
N GLN A 126 -2.98 -23.56 12.37
CA GLN A 126 -1.66 -22.93 12.45
C GLN A 126 -1.18 -22.79 13.89
N MET A 127 -2.06 -22.39 14.82
CA MET A 127 -1.73 -22.36 16.26
C MET A 127 -1.39 -23.75 16.81
N ALA A 128 -2.12 -24.78 16.37
CA ALA A 128 -1.86 -26.16 16.78
C ALA A 128 -0.56 -26.72 16.18
N ALA A 129 -0.16 -26.25 14.99
CA ALA A 129 1.11 -26.62 14.37
C ALA A 129 2.31 -25.92 15.05
N ASP A 130 2.12 -24.72 15.60
CA ASP A 130 3.10 -24.03 16.44
C ASP A 130 3.07 -24.55 17.88
N VAL A 131 3.37 -25.85 18.04
CA VAL A 131 3.50 -26.53 19.34
C VAL A 131 4.70 -25.96 20.09
N GLY A 132 4.53 -24.80 20.70
CA GLY A 132 5.56 -24.07 21.43
C GLY A 132 5.39 -22.55 21.47
N GLY A 133 4.44 -21.99 20.71
CA GLY A 133 4.17 -20.54 20.69
C GLY A 133 5.40 -19.71 20.32
N ARG A 134 6.32 -20.28 19.53
CA ARG A 134 7.60 -19.67 19.17
C ARG A 134 7.49 -18.79 17.94
N THR A 135 6.46 -19.02 17.12
CA THR A 135 6.19 -18.27 15.89
C THR A 135 4.82 -17.64 15.99
N GLY A 136 4.68 -16.61 16.84
CA GLY A 136 3.45 -15.82 16.90
C GLY A 136 3.06 -15.22 15.54
N PHE A 137 1.88 -14.64 15.46
CA PHE A 137 1.36 -14.01 14.25
C PHE A 137 1.87 -12.57 14.13
N VAL A 138 2.01 -12.11 12.89
CA VAL A 138 2.18 -10.70 12.59
C VAL A 138 0.83 -10.16 12.17
N VAL A 139 0.32 -9.17 12.89
CA VAL A 139 -0.98 -8.55 12.59
C VAL A 139 -0.71 -7.13 12.11
N VAL A 140 -1.26 -6.80 10.95
CA VAL A 140 -1.05 -5.51 10.28
C VAL A 140 -2.41 -4.89 10.02
N ARG A 141 -2.53 -3.57 10.25
CA ARG A 141 -3.73 -2.80 9.91
C ARG A 141 -3.98 -2.86 8.40
N ASP A 142 -5.20 -3.19 8.01
CA ASP A 142 -5.68 -3.14 6.63
C ASP A 142 -5.88 -1.67 6.22
N GLY A 143 -5.37 -1.30 5.04
CA GLY A 143 -5.11 0.09 4.61
C GLY A 143 -6.29 0.81 3.98
#